data_AF-A0A3D5XR29-F1
#
_entry.id   AF-A0A3D5XR29-F1
#
_cell.length_a   1.000
_cell.length_b   1.000
_cell.length_c   1.000
_cell.angle_alpha   90.00
_cell.angle_beta   90.00
_cell.angle_gamma   90.00
#
_symmetry.space_group_name_H-M   'P 1'
#
loop_
_entity.id
_entity.type
_entity.pdbx_description
1 polymer ?
#
loop_
_entity_poly.entity_id
_entity_poly.type
_entity_poly.pdbx_seq_one_letter_code
_entity_poly.pdbx_strand_id
1 'polypeptide(L)'
;MVLISNNSNGRVGVIVHGYLNMSYSKRMLIKNYFEHLNKDIDVDDKRSLYLIEQTRDGKMPIIEDSQGTMIFTEYVQESFDEIKELYENNVSMFIVDGIFLDSDKVVDAVKGYSNLLNNIEYDKNEYYEKYNDLPLSTGYMEKATNLVK
;
A
#
# COMPACT_ATOMS: atom_id res chain seq x y z
N MET A 1 -11.99 -1.09 -10.57
CA MET A 1 -12.37 0.16 -9.86
C MET A 1 -13.30 1.02 -10.70
N VAL A 2 -12.93 1.35 -11.94
CA VAL A 2 -13.73 2.08 -12.93
C VAL A 2 -15.19 1.60 -13.04
N LEU A 3 -15.41 0.29 -13.16
CA LEU A 3 -16.76 -0.29 -13.22
C LEU A 3 -17.60 0.03 -11.98
N ILE A 4 -17.02 -0.06 -10.77
CA ILE A 4 -17.72 0.24 -9.52
C ILE A 4 -18.05 1.73 -9.45
N SER A 5 -17.06 2.56 -9.76
CA SER A 5 -17.17 4.02 -9.81
C SER A 5 -18.34 4.47 -10.68
N ASN A 6 -18.41 3.97 -11.91
CA ASN A 6 -19.47 4.30 -12.88
C ASN A 6 -20.86 3.76 -12.52
N ASN A 7 -20.96 2.80 -11.59
CA ASN A 7 -22.22 2.18 -11.18
C ASN A 7 -22.62 2.54 -9.74
N SER A 8 -21.90 3.44 -9.08
CA SER A 8 -22.17 3.83 -7.71
C SER A 8 -22.71 5.25 -7.63
N ASN A 9 -23.70 5.48 -6.76
CA ASN A 9 -24.21 6.82 -6.45
C ASN A 9 -23.38 7.53 -5.35
N GLY A 10 -22.28 6.90 -4.90
CA GLY A 10 -21.44 7.37 -3.80
C GLY A 10 -20.02 7.72 -4.25
N ARG A 11 -19.25 8.31 -3.34
CA ARG A 11 -17.83 8.59 -3.59
C ARG A 11 -17.02 7.29 -3.51
N VAL A 12 -16.34 6.97 -4.61
CA VAL A 12 -15.38 5.86 -4.66
C VAL A 12 -13.98 6.38 -4.39
N GLY A 13 -13.26 5.71 -3.49
CA GLY A 13 -11.89 6.03 -3.10
C GLY A 13 -10.94 4.85 -3.22
N VAL A 14 -9.68 5.13 -3.55
CA VAL A 14 -8.64 4.14 -3.76
C VAL A 14 -7.32 4.58 -3.12
N ILE A 15 -6.56 3.62 -2.60
CA ILE A 15 -5.17 3.86 -2.19
C ILE A 15 -4.30 3.84 -3.44
N VAL A 16 -3.69 4.99 -3.75
CA VAL A 16 -2.81 5.18 -4.91
C VAL A 16 -1.34 5.10 -4.55
N HIS A 17 -1.03 5.19 -3.25
CA HIS A 17 0.34 5.13 -2.79
C HIS A 17 0.41 4.55 -1.38
N GLY A 18 1.37 3.66 -1.12
CA GLY A 18 1.59 3.07 0.20
C GLY A 18 1.48 1.54 0.21
N TYR A 19 1.76 0.95 1.36
CA TYR A 19 1.59 -0.50 1.55
C TYR A 19 0.11 -0.86 1.65
N LEU A 20 -0.34 -1.85 0.89
CA LEU A 20 -1.75 -2.25 0.90
C LEU A 20 -2.00 -3.33 1.95
N ASN A 21 -3.11 -3.24 2.68
CA ASN A 21 -3.53 -4.32 3.57
C ASN A 21 -3.92 -5.56 2.75
N MET A 22 -3.24 -6.67 2.99
CA MET A 22 -3.51 -7.95 2.33
C MET A 22 -4.40 -8.86 3.17
N SER A 23 -4.28 -8.80 4.49
CA SER A 23 -5.01 -9.66 5.41
C SER A 23 -5.21 -8.98 6.75
N TYR A 24 -6.39 -9.22 7.33
CA TYR A 24 -6.74 -8.79 8.67
C TYR A 24 -7.31 -9.96 9.46
N SER A 25 -6.79 -10.14 10.67
CA SER A 25 -7.25 -11.13 11.64
C SER A 25 -7.62 -10.43 12.93
N LYS A 26 -8.80 -10.74 13.50
CA LYS A 26 -9.18 -10.31 14.87
C LYS A 26 -8.39 -11.03 15.98
N ARG A 27 -7.65 -12.09 15.65
CA ARG A 27 -6.80 -12.83 16.60
C ARG A 27 -5.43 -12.17 16.67
N MET A 28 -4.82 -12.21 17.85
CA MET A 28 -3.44 -11.76 18.13
C MET A 28 -2.42 -12.79 17.66
N LEU A 29 -2.19 -12.90 16.35
CA LEU A 29 -1.34 -13.93 15.75
C LEU A 29 0.11 -13.86 16.24
N ILE A 30 0.68 -12.65 16.41
CA ILE A 30 2.08 -12.45 16.79
C ILE A 30 2.28 -12.79 18.27
N LYS A 31 1.46 -12.23 19.17
CA LYS A 31 1.49 -12.57 20.61
C LYS A 31 1.30 -14.08 20.83
N ASN A 32 0.27 -14.68 20.23
CA ASN A 32 0.02 -16.11 20.37
C ASN A 32 1.21 -16.97 19.89
N TYR A 33 1.90 -16.54 18.83
CA TYR A 33 3.08 -17.24 18.32
C TYR A 33 4.25 -17.20 19.31
N PHE A 34 4.59 -16.02 19.86
CA PHE A 34 5.69 -15.91 20.81
C PHE A 34 5.37 -16.53 22.18
N GLU A 35 4.12 -16.43 22.63
CA GLU A 35 3.63 -17.16 23.82
C GLU A 35 3.81 -18.67 23.66
N HIS A 36 3.46 -19.23 22.50
CA HIS A 36 3.67 -20.66 22.21
C HIS A 36 5.15 -21.06 22.27
N LEU A 37 6.06 -20.15 21.89
CA LEU A 37 7.51 -20.36 21.97
C LEU A 37 8.10 -20.06 23.36
N ASN A 38 7.29 -19.70 24.35
CA ASN A 38 7.71 -19.23 25.67
C ASN A 38 8.69 -18.05 25.58
N LYS A 39 8.47 -17.13 24.64
CA LYS A 39 9.23 -15.89 24.48
C LYS A 39 8.37 -14.69 24.83
N ASP A 40 8.91 -13.83 25.69
CA ASP A 40 8.30 -12.54 26.01
C ASP A 40 8.91 -11.45 25.12
N ILE A 41 8.14 -11.02 24.12
CA ILE A 41 8.56 -10.00 23.16
C ILE A 41 7.43 -8.97 23.06
N ASP A 42 7.79 -7.69 23.23
CA ASP A 42 6.87 -6.59 23.00
C ASP A 42 6.64 -6.39 21.49
N VAL A 43 5.42 -6.73 21.06
CA VAL A 43 4.98 -6.65 19.66
C VAL A 43 3.82 -5.66 19.45
N ASP A 44 3.36 -5.01 20.52
CA ASP A 44 2.18 -4.13 20.48
C ASP A 44 2.46 -2.87 19.67
N ASP A 45 1.65 -2.65 18.63
CA ASP A 45 1.73 -1.53 17.68
C ASP A 45 3.14 -1.26 17.11
N LYS A 46 3.96 -2.33 16.98
CA LYS A 46 5.29 -2.22 16.40
C LYS A 46 5.20 -2.20 14.87
N ARG A 47 5.67 -1.09 14.27
CA ARG A 47 5.74 -0.93 12.80
C ARG A 47 7.02 -1.44 12.16
N SER A 48 7.95 -1.95 12.96
CA SER A 48 9.24 -2.49 12.51
C SER A 48 9.22 -3.99 12.21
N LEU A 49 8.10 -4.67 12.47
CA LEU A 49 7.97 -6.12 12.28
C LEU A 49 7.59 -6.45 10.84
N TYR A 50 8.10 -7.57 10.34
CA TYR A 50 7.78 -8.08 9.02
C TYR A 50 7.78 -9.61 9.00
N LEU A 51 6.95 -10.18 8.13
CA LEU A 51 6.97 -11.58 7.73
C LEU A 51 7.85 -11.73 6.49
N ILE A 52 8.60 -12.84 6.44
CA ILE A 52 9.31 -13.29 5.25
C ILE A 52 8.82 -14.71 4.98
N GLU A 53 8.40 -14.98 3.76
CA GLU A 53 8.00 -16.32 3.35
C GLU A 53 9.23 -17.21 3.13
N GLN A 54 9.06 -18.53 3.24
CA GLN A 54 10.18 -19.44 3.01
C GLN A 54 10.68 -19.43 1.55
N THR A 55 9.82 -19.05 0.60
CA THR A 55 10.08 -19.14 -0.84
C THR A 55 10.52 -17.82 -1.48
N ARG A 56 10.49 -16.70 -0.76
CA ARG A 56 10.89 -15.38 -1.26
C ARG A 56 11.38 -14.48 -0.13
N ASP A 57 12.31 -13.60 -0.46
CA ASP A 57 12.94 -12.70 0.52
C ASP A 57 12.16 -11.40 0.79
N GLY A 58 10.99 -11.24 0.15
CA GLY A 58 10.15 -10.06 0.30
C GLY A 58 9.65 -9.90 1.74
N LYS A 59 9.75 -8.66 2.25
CA LYS A 59 9.35 -8.31 3.61
C LYS A 59 7.94 -7.77 3.60
N MET A 60 7.00 -8.53 4.15
CA MET A 60 5.61 -8.09 4.35
C MET A 60 5.46 -7.46 5.73
N PRO A 61 5.24 -6.13 5.85
CA PRO A 61 5.02 -5.51 7.14
C PRO A 61 3.85 -6.16 7.88
N ILE A 62 3.99 -6.28 9.20
CA ILE A 62 2.94 -6.84 10.06
C ILE A 62 2.79 -5.97 11.31
N ILE A 63 1.55 -5.59 11.62
CA ILE A 63 1.20 -4.83 12.84
C ILE A 63 0.23 -5.66 13.64
N GLU A 64 0.41 -5.69 14.96
CA GLU A 64 -0.58 -6.22 15.89
C GLU A 64 -0.91 -5.17 16.94
N ASP A 65 -2.19 -4.84 17.07
CA ASP A 65 -2.71 -3.90 18.06
C ASP A 65 -3.86 -4.53 18.85
N SER A 66 -4.55 -3.74 19.68
CA SER A 66 -5.71 -4.20 20.46
C SER A 66 -6.87 -4.74 19.63
N GLN A 67 -6.93 -4.45 18.32
CA GLN A 67 -7.98 -4.87 17.40
C GLN A 67 -7.61 -6.12 16.59
N GLY A 68 -6.34 -6.54 16.61
CA GLY A 68 -5.88 -7.77 15.97
C GLY A 68 -4.61 -7.57 15.15
N THR A 69 -4.39 -8.46 14.18
CA THR A 69 -3.18 -8.49 13.34
C THR A 69 -3.52 -8.07 11.91
N MET A 70 -2.73 -7.15 11.35
CA MET A 70 -2.77 -6.71 9.96
C MET A 70 -1.48 -7.08 9.25
N ILE A 71 -1.59 -7.67 8.07
CA ILE A 71 -0.45 -8.00 7.18
C ILE A 71 -0.59 -7.17 5.91
N PHE A 72 0.52 -6.57 5.49
CA PHE A 72 0.58 -5.67 4.34
C PHE A 72 1.43 -6.25 3.20
N THR A 73 1.32 -5.64 2.02
CA THR A 73 2.12 -5.98 0.84
C THR A 73 3.62 -5.90 1.12
N GLU A 74 4.41 -6.68 0.38
CA GLU A 74 5.88 -6.56 0.41
C GLU A 74 6.41 -5.35 -0.37
N TYR A 75 5.54 -4.73 -1.18
CA TYR A 75 5.83 -3.57 -2.02
C TYR A 75 4.99 -2.36 -1.59
N VAL A 76 5.48 -1.18 -1.91
CA VAL A 76 4.75 0.09 -1.85
C VAL A 76 3.99 0.24 -3.15
N GLN A 77 2.66 0.24 -3.10
CA GLN A 77 1.84 0.59 -4.25
C GLN A 77 2.19 2.01 -4.67
N GLU A 78 2.27 2.25 -5.97
CA GLU A 78 2.25 3.59 -6.56
C GLU A 78 1.37 3.56 -7.82
N SER A 79 0.70 4.68 -8.12
CA SER A 79 -0.16 4.80 -9.30
C SER A 79 0.07 6.09 -10.08
N PHE A 80 1.33 6.51 -10.26
CA PHE A 80 1.64 7.78 -10.92
C PHE A 80 1.13 7.82 -12.36
N ASP A 81 1.16 6.71 -13.08
CA ASP A 81 0.70 6.65 -14.47
C ASP A 81 -0.84 6.60 -14.56
N GLU A 82 -1.48 5.91 -13.62
CA GLU A 82 -2.91 5.60 -13.66
C GLU A 82 -3.77 6.71 -13.03
N ILE A 83 -3.18 7.66 -12.28
CA ILE A 83 -3.93 8.65 -11.52
C ILE A 83 -4.90 9.47 -12.38
N LYS A 84 -4.51 9.82 -13.61
CA LYS A 84 -5.36 10.58 -14.55
C LYS A 84 -6.53 9.73 -15.03
N GLU A 85 -6.25 8.48 -15.44
CA GLU A 85 -7.30 7.57 -15.88
C GLU A 85 -8.32 7.31 -14.76
N LEU A 86 -7.86 7.11 -13.53
CA LEU A 86 -8.73 6.91 -12.37
C LEU A 86 -9.62 8.14 -12.13
N TYR A 87 -9.06 9.34 -12.23
CA TYR A 87 -9.79 10.60 -12.08
C TYR A 87 -10.86 10.78 -13.17
N GLU A 88 -10.50 10.54 -14.44
CA GLU A 88 -11.43 10.62 -15.58
C GLU A 88 -12.57 9.59 -15.47
N ASN A 89 -12.34 8.47 -14.77
CA ASN A 89 -13.31 7.41 -14.54
C ASN A 89 -14.05 7.53 -13.18
N ASN A 90 -14.33 8.76 -12.75
CA ASN A 90 -15.15 9.10 -11.59
C ASN A 90 -14.60 8.66 -10.21
N VAL A 91 -13.33 8.22 -10.12
CA VAL A 91 -12.72 7.99 -8.79
C VAL A 91 -12.48 9.35 -8.14
N SER A 92 -13.08 9.55 -6.98
CA SER A 92 -13.25 10.89 -6.37
C SER A 92 -12.43 11.08 -5.08
N MET A 93 -11.65 10.07 -4.70
CA MET A 93 -10.82 10.10 -3.51
C MET A 93 -9.57 9.26 -3.75
N PHE A 94 -8.41 9.91 -3.65
CA PHE A 94 -7.11 9.27 -3.77
C PHE A 94 -6.42 9.33 -2.41
N ILE A 95 -6.00 8.17 -1.92
CA ILE A 95 -5.42 8.02 -0.59
C ILE A 95 -3.94 7.70 -0.76
N VAL A 96 -3.11 8.52 -0.12
CA VAL A 96 -1.69 8.23 0.10
C VAL A 96 -1.57 7.71 1.52
N ASP A 97 -1.28 6.42 1.66
CA ASP A 97 -1.11 5.76 2.96
C ASP A 97 0.35 5.82 3.40
N GLY A 98 0.61 6.59 4.46
CA GLY A 98 1.93 6.80 5.05
C GLY A 98 2.26 5.88 6.22
N ILE A 99 1.47 4.84 6.53
CA ILE A 99 1.60 4.07 7.78
C ILE A 99 3.02 3.51 8.03
N PHE A 100 3.76 3.13 6.98
CA PHE A 100 5.17 2.69 7.06
C PHE A 100 6.14 3.60 6.29
N LEU A 101 5.72 4.80 5.91
CA LEU A 101 6.53 5.72 5.11
C LEU A 101 6.92 6.94 5.94
N ASP A 102 8.16 7.39 5.76
CA ASP A 102 8.61 8.65 6.34
C ASP A 102 7.81 9.83 5.76
N SER A 103 7.66 10.89 6.55
CA SER A 103 6.85 12.06 6.17
C SER A 103 7.29 12.67 4.84
N ASP A 104 8.60 12.72 4.56
CA ASP A 104 9.12 13.28 3.30
C ASP A 104 8.66 12.48 2.08
N LYS A 105 8.68 11.14 2.17
CA LYS A 105 8.21 10.22 1.11
C LYS A 105 6.74 10.48 0.81
N VAL A 106 5.91 10.59 1.86
CA VAL A 106 4.47 10.87 1.75
C VAL A 106 4.23 12.24 1.11
N VAL A 107 4.91 13.27 1.59
CA VAL A 107 4.74 14.64 1.10
C VAL A 107 5.11 14.74 -0.38
N ASP A 108 6.21 14.12 -0.79
CA ASP A 108 6.64 14.18 -2.19
C ASP A 108 5.76 13.33 -3.11
N ALA A 109 5.23 12.19 -2.64
CA ALA A 109 4.21 11.44 -3.36
C ALA A 109 2.94 12.28 -3.58
N VAL A 110 2.43 12.92 -2.51
CA VAL A 110 1.25 13.81 -2.60
C VAL A 110 1.48 14.95 -3.60
N LYS A 111 2.66 15.59 -3.57
CA LYS A 111 3.02 16.63 -4.56
C LYS A 111 3.01 16.07 -5.98
N GLY A 112 3.58 14.89 -6.20
CA GLY A 112 3.60 14.23 -7.50
C GLY A 112 2.19 13.98 -8.05
N TYR A 113 1.32 13.35 -7.26
CA TYR A 113 -0.08 13.14 -7.65
C TYR A 113 -0.83 14.45 -7.89
N SER A 114 -0.62 15.46 -7.03
CA SER A 114 -1.24 16.78 -7.20
C SER A 114 -0.79 17.45 -8.50
N ASN A 115 0.50 17.40 -8.83
CA ASN A 115 1.00 17.97 -10.08
C ASN A 115 0.38 17.28 -11.30
N LEU A 116 0.37 15.94 -11.30
CA LEU A 116 -0.21 15.15 -12.38
C LEU A 116 -1.71 15.47 -12.57
N LEU A 117 -2.49 15.53 -11.50
CA LEU A 117 -3.91 15.88 -11.55
C LEU A 117 -4.17 17.31 -12.04
N ASN A 118 -3.27 18.25 -11.72
CA ASN A 118 -3.36 19.65 -12.17
C ASN A 118 -2.70 19.89 -13.54
N ASN A 119 -2.30 18.85 -14.27
CA ASN A 119 -1.59 18.94 -15.55
C ASN A 119 -0.29 19.78 -15.48
N ILE A 120 0.38 19.76 -14.33
CA ILE A 120 1.72 20.29 -14.15
C ILE A 120 2.70 19.18 -14.51
N GLU A 121 3.75 19.52 -15.27
CA GLU A 121 4.81 18.57 -15.62
C GLU A 121 5.42 17.96 -14.36
N TYR A 122 5.52 16.63 -14.35
CA TYR A 122 6.05 15.87 -13.23
C TYR A 122 6.73 14.62 -13.77
N ASP A 123 8.02 14.47 -13.47
CA ASP A 123 8.78 13.26 -13.77
C ASP A 123 8.80 12.35 -12.54
N LYS A 124 8.04 11.25 -12.59
CA LYS A 124 8.01 10.25 -11.53
C LYS A 124 9.37 9.57 -11.30
N ASN A 125 10.27 9.59 -12.29
CA ASN A 125 11.61 9.03 -12.13
C ASN A 125 12.41 9.79 -11.06
N GLU A 126 12.15 11.09 -10.87
CA GLU A 126 12.77 11.85 -9.77
C GLU A 126 12.40 11.25 -8.40
N TYR A 127 11.14 10.80 -8.24
CA TYR A 127 10.70 10.11 -7.03
C TYR A 127 11.37 8.74 -6.89
N TYR A 128 11.44 7.97 -7.98
CA TYR A 128 12.05 6.64 -7.98
C TYR A 128 13.54 6.69 -7.65
N GLU A 129 14.28 7.66 -8.20
CA GLU A 129 15.70 7.83 -7.93
C GLU A 129 15.96 8.28 -6.50
N LYS A 130 15.15 9.23 -6.00
CA LYS A 130 15.24 9.75 -4.63
C LYS A 130 14.93 8.69 -3.57
N TYR A 131 13.98 7.80 -3.86
CA TYR A 131 13.50 6.76 -2.93
C TYR A 131 13.72 5.36 -3.48
N ASN A 132 14.93 5.12 -4.02
CA ASN A 132 15.34 3.82 -4.57
C ASN A 132 15.42 2.69 -3.53
N ASP A 133 15.33 3.02 -2.25
CA ASP A 133 15.22 2.09 -1.14
C ASP A 133 13.82 1.46 -1.03
N LEU A 134 12.80 2.11 -1.59
CA LEU A 134 11.43 1.63 -1.53
C LEU A 134 11.18 0.53 -2.58
N PRO A 135 10.55 -0.60 -2.18
CA PRO A 135 10.11 -1.61 -3.13
C PRO A 135 8.84 -1.12 -3.86
N LEU A 136 8.97 -0.15 -4.77
CA LEU A 136 7.85 0.44 -5.51
C LEU A 136 7.27 -0.55 -6.53
N SER A 137 5.95 -0.54 -6.70
CA SER A 137 5.26 -1.33 -7.71
C SER A 137 3.91 -0.71 -8.09
N THR A 138 3.53 -0.81 -9.37
CA THR A 138 2.16 -0.57 -9.84
C THR A 138 1.19 -1.68 -9.42
N GLY A 139 1.69 -2.74 -8.76
CA GLY A 139 0.90 -3.82 -8.20
C GLY A 139 0.24 -4.67 -9.28
N TYR A 140 -1.09 -4.70 -9.27
CA TYR A 140 -1.91 -5.48 -10.20
C TYR A 140 -2.70 -4.61 -11.19
N MET A 141 -2.42 -3.30 -11.29
CA MET A 141 -3.17 -2.42 -12.20
C MET A 141 -2.97 -2.83 -13.67
N GLU A 142 -1.75 -3.20 -14.06
CA GLU A 142 -1.41 -3.58 -15.44
C GLU A 142 -1.42 -5.10 -15.69
N LYS A 143 -1.58 -5.92 -14.63
CA LYS A 143 -1.50 -7.38 -14.75
C LYS A 143 -2.88 -7.96 -15.04
N ALA A 144 -3.04 -8.51 -16.25
CA ALA A 144 -4.21 -9.31 -16.59
C ALA A 144 -4.40 -10.41 -15.53
N THR A 145 -5.52 -10.38 -14.81
CA THR A 145 -5.77 -11.27 -13.65
C THR A 145 -6.12 -12.70 -14.09
N ASN A 146 -6.33 -12.94 -15.39
CA ASN A 146 -6.59 -14.25 -15.97
C ASN A 146 -5.56 -14.56 -17.07
N LEU A 147 -4.87 -15.71 -16.94
CA LEU A 147 -4.10 -16.34 -18.03
C LEU A 147 -4.98 -17.19 -18.96
N VAL A 148 -6.29 -17.18 -18.77
CA VAL A 148 -7.20 -18.00 -19.58
C VAL A 148 -7.56 -17.20 -20.84
N LYS A 149 -7.01 -17.67 -21.96
CA LYS A 149 -7.42 -17.29 -23.33
C LYS A 149 -8.85 -17.73 -23.62
#